data_AF-A0A818RWP9-F1
#
_entry.id   AF-A0A818RWP9-F1
#
_cell.length_a   1.000
_cell.length_b   1.000
_cell.length_c   1.000
_cell.angle_alpha   90.00
_cell.angle_beta   90.00
_cell.angle_gamma   90.00
#
_symmetry.space_group_name_H-M   'P 1'
#
loop_
_entity.id
_entity.type
_entity.pdbx_description
1 polymer ?
#
loop_
_entity_poly.entity_id
_entity_poly.type
_entity_poly.pdbx_seq_one_letter_code
_entity_poly.pdbx_strand_id
1 'polypeptide(L)'
;MLRQCQTNIFQSLSIEILCSHWQDLCLELRDAARKLLEKELDHLHNDNDAWYILISKWSNLFHQSYNKENDGALHDPNIQDILLDDTAYNNDTTTTIIVKEEYKRQQLLSIVFMGIICARYEQEVEHAKQSSVTIKGFSVESPEIILNLSHILASLLSPSNFDHIPVHTAIRRTAIDLIGRGYTTWESYLDIGQVLLALFDLCSISDTSTMTSKVHGEILSPKTDTCLTAQTALYLIATSRSRVVITTLAREIAKHALVQSGTTSSSTSITVKNEHKPEILRLIQILIEKCPQDIEDLILEVVDITLNCIDLNILRQKGVPAVSETFGLLLKYPTVTYCHSSPKLCVGTKTGLLALYDLKAPKCQPCQVLPKTEIITCVEFSTDGKYLALYSGYEGKLYFWQTSSNTFFGSSNALHLSSKYDVQRLDRSILSPMEKVNLQWIDRTHVKMCWYDDKIEKTFKV
;
A
#
# COMPACT_ATOMS: atom_id res chain seq x y z
N MET A 1 -29.90 19.81 42.34
CA MET A 1 -28.65 20.23 43.00
C MET A 1 -27.43 19.32 42.75
N LEU A 2 -27.48 18.33 41.83
CA LEU A 2 -26.30 17.52 41.43
C LEU A 2 -25.82 17.75 39.98
N ARG A 3 -26.50 18.62 39.21
CA ARG A 3 -26.12 18.99 37.84
C ARG A 3 -25.32 20.30 37.74
N GLN A 4 -25.11 21.02 38.84
CA GLN A 4 -24.36 22.28 38.87
C GLN A 4 -22.96 22.16 39.51
N CYS A 5 -22.57 20.96 39.98
CA CYS A 5 -21.23 20.72 40.56
C CYS A 5 -20.28 19.95 39.61
N GLN A 6 -20.67 19.69 38.36
CA GLN A 6 -19.89 18.83 37.44
C GLN A 6 -19.00 19.59 36.46
N THR A 7 -19.03 20.92 36.40
CA THR A 7 -18.29 21.69 35.39
C THR A 7 -16.88 22.12 35.79
N ASN A 8 -16.45 21.90 37.06
CA ASN A 8 -15.16 22.43 37.57
C ASN A 8 -14.24 21.38 38.23
N ILE A 9 -14.49 20.07 38.08
CA ILE A 9 -13.70 19.03 38.79
C ILE A 9 -12.95 18.08 37.83
N PHE A 10 -13.31 18.03 36.55
CA PHE A 10 -12.45 17.38 35.55
C PHE A 10 -11.67 18.46 34.82
N GLN A 11 -10.41 18.64 35.23
CA GLN A 11 -9.42 19.36 34.44
C GLN A 11 -9.44 18.77 33.02
N SER A 12 -9.64 19.60 32.00
CA SER A 12 -9.60 19.16 30.60
C SER A 12 -8.32 18.35 30.39
N LEU A 13 -8.44 17.16 29.82
CA LEU A 13 -7.31 16.25 29.66
C LEU A 13 -6.23 16.98 28.84
N SER A 14 -5.02 17.11 29.39
CA SER A 14 -3.97 17.88 28.75
C SER A 14 -3.58 17.25 27.41
N ILE A 15 -4.02 17.87 26.31
CA ILE A 15 -3.73 17.46 24.93
C ILE A 15 -2.22 17.26 24.74
N GLU A 16 -1.40 18.10 25.37
CA GLU A 16 0.07 18.01 25.35
C GLU A 16 0.58 16.68 25.91
N ILE A 17 -0.01 16.17 26.99
CA ILE A 17 0.36 14.88 27.60
C ILE A 17 -0.06 13.73 26.67
N LEU A 18 -1.27 13.79 26.12
CA LEU A 18 -1.74 12.76 25.20
C LEU A 18 -0.87 12.69 23.93
N CYS A 19 -0.48 13.85 23.40
CA CYS A 19 0.39 13.93 22.24
C CYS A 19 1.80 13.42 22.54
N SER A 20 2.35 13.67 23.73
CA SER A 20 3.67 13.13 24.10
C SER A 20 3.69 11.61 24.16
N HIS A 21 2.54 10.97 24.41
CA HIS A 21 2.40 9.52 24.45
C HIS A 21 1.90 8.90 23.12
N TRP A 22 1.87 9.65 22.01
CA TRP A 22 1.37 9.16 20.71
C TRP A 22 2.14 7.95 20.16
N GLN A 23 3.43 7.82 20.49
CA GLN A 23 4.31 6.69 20.13
C GLN A 23 5.01 6.07 21.35
N ASP A 24 4.34 6.06 22.50
CA ASP A 24 4.86 5.47 23.73
C ASP A 24 5.23 3.99 23.54
N LEU A 25 6.35 3.52 24.06
CA LEU A 25 6.80 2.13 23.90
C LEU A 25 5.87 1.12 24.57
N CYS A 26 5.11 1.54 25.57
CA CYS A 26 4.02 0.75 26.15
C CYS A 26 2.78 0.87 25.25
N LEU A 27 2.36 -0.24 24.66
CA LEU A 27 1.23 -0.29 23.73
C LEU A 27 -0.07 0.15 24.39
N GLU A 28 -0.28 -0.22 25.65
CA GLU A 28 -1.48 0.11 26.40
C GLU A 28 -1.59 1.63 26.66
N LEU A 29 -0.47 2.28 27.02
CA LEU A 29 -0.42 3.73 27.19
C LEU A 29 -0.61 4.44 25.84
N ARG A 30 0.05 3.95 24.78
CA ARG A 30 -0.11 4.47 23.42
C ARG A 30 -1.55 4.41 22.95
N ASP A 31 -2.20 3.26 23.07
CA ASP A 31 -3.57 3.04 22.62
C ASP A 31 -4.58 3.86 23.44
N ALA A 32 -4.36 3.98 24.76
CA ALA A 32 -5.17 4.83 25.62
C ALA A 32 -5.01 6.31 25.25
N ALA A 33 -3.77 6.78 25.07
CA ALA A 33 -3.47 8.17 24.72
C ALA A 33 -4.08 8.54 23.36
N ARG A 34 -3.92 7.68 22.34
CA ARG A 34 -4.50 7.89 21.00
C ARG A 34 -6.03 7.99 21.05
N LYS A 35 -6.70 7.02 21.69
CA LYS A 35 -8.17 7.01 21.77
C LYS A 35 -8.72 8.20 22.54
N LEU A 36 -8.08 8.59 23.64
CA LEU A 36 -8.47 9.75 24.42
C LEU A 36 -8.25 11.05 23.63
N LEU A 37 -7.13 11.16 22.91
CA LEU A 37 -6.83 12.33 22.08
C LEU A 37 -7.82 12.47 20.94
N GLU A 38 -8.08 11.39 20.20
CA GLU A 38 -9.04 11.38 19.09
C GLU A 38 -10.44 11.78 19.58
N LYS A 39 -10.88 11.26 20.73
CA LYS A 39 -12.17 11.62 21.32
C LYS A 39 -12.26 13.08 21.77
N GLU A 40 -11.18 13.62 22.34
CA GLU A 40 -11.12 15.02 22.75
C GLU A 40 -11.09 15.95 21.53
N LEU A 41 -10.37 15.58 20.47
CA LEU A 41 -10.38 16.30 19.20
C LEU A 41 -11.78 16.31 18.57
N ASP A 42 -12.51 15.20 18.61
CA ASP A 42 -13.89 15.16 18.12
C ASP A 42 -14.82 16.06 18.95
N HIS A 43 -14.61 16.14 20.28
CA HIS A 43 -15.37 17.05 21.14
C HIS A 43 -15.06 18.52 20.81
N LEU A 44 -13.78 18.86 20.64
CA LEU A 44 -13.35 20.21 20.30
C LEU A 44 -13.75 20.60 18.88
N HIS A 45 -13.73 19.68 17.92
CA HIS A 45 -14.16 19.93 16.55
C HIS A 45 -15.64 20.35 16.47
N ASN A 46 -16.49 19.84 17.37
CA ASN A 46 -17.89 20.28 17.48
C ASN A 46 -18.04 21.70 18.06
N ASP A 47 -17.02 22.22 18.74
CA ASP A 47 -16.94 23.59 19.26
C ASP A 47 -16.00 24.43 18.39
N ASN A 48 -16.55 25.05 17.35
CA ASN A 48 -15.80 25.82 16.35
C ASN A 48 -14.86 26.87 16.95
N ASP A 49 -15.22 27.51 18.06
CA ASP A 49 -14.40 28.56 18.67
C ASP A 49 -13.20 27.94 19.41
N ALA A 50 -13.43 26.89 20.20
CA ALA A 50 -12.37 26.16 20.89
C ALA A 50 -11.40 25.48 19.90
N TRP A 51 -11.94 24.91 18.83
CA TRP A 51 -11.18 24.31 17.72
C TRP A 51 -10.24 25.33 17.06
N TYR A 52 -10.77 26.52 16.74
CA TYR A 52 -10.00 27.58 16.08
C TYR A 52 -8.86 28.09 16.97
N ILE A 53 -9.12 28.31 18.27
CA ILE A 53 -8.10 28.75 19.23
C ILE A 53 -6.98 27.71 19.33
N LEU A 54 -7.34 26.43 19.40
CA LEU A 54 -6.38 25.33 19.49
C LEU A 54 -5.49 25.26 18.25
N ILE A 55 -6.08 25.26 17.05
CA ILE A 55 -5.33 25.25 15.79
C ILE A 55 -4.43 26.48 15.68
N SER A 56 -4.95 27.66 16.03
CA SER A 56 -4.18 28.90 15.98
C SER A 56 -2.97 28.86 16.92
N LYS A 57 -3.10 28.28 18.13
CA LYS A 57 -1.97 28.09 19.05
C LYS A 57 -0.88 27.22 18.42
N TRP A 58 -1.24 26.04 17.91
CA TRP A 58 -0.28 25.05 17.45
C TRP A 58 0.32 25.36 16.07
N SER A 59 -0.45 25.94 15.16
CA SER A 59 0.05 26.44 13.87
C SER A 59 1.08 27.57 14.05
N ASN A 60 0.84 28.50 14.98
CA ASN A 60 1.82 29.53 15.30
C ASN A 60 3.11 28.96 15.88
N LEU A 61 3.04 27.97 16.77
CA LEU A 61 4.21 27.26 17.29
C LEU A 61 4.97 26.53 16.18
N PHE A 62 4.26 25.91 15.23
CA PHE A 62 4.84 25.27 14.06
C PHE A 62 5.55 26.29 13.15
N HIS A 63 4.89 27.39 12.80
CA HIS A 63 5.47 28.45 11.95
C HIS A 63 6.69 29.12 12.59
N GLN A 64 6.67 29.37 13.91
CA GLN A 64 7.83 29.90 14.62
C GLN A 64 9.03 28.95 14.59
N SER A 65 8.77 27.65 14.47
CA SER A 65 9.81 26.63 14.34
C SER A 65 10.37 26.60 12.92
N TYR A 66 9.49 26.58 11.92
CA TYR A 66 9.88 26.50 10.52
C TYR A 66 10.56 27.79 10.00
N ASN A 67 10.06 28.98 10.36
CA ASN A 67 10.58 30.24 9.82
C ASN A 67 11.91 30.70 10.46
N LYS A 68 12.27 30.21 11.65
CA LYS A 68 13.60 30.47 12.23
C LYS A 68 14.73 29.74 11.48
N GLU A 69 14.40 28.74 10.65
CA GLU A 69 15.35 27.94 9.89
C GLU A 69 15.55 28.45 8.44
N ASN A 70 14.72 29.36 7.94
CA ASN A 70 14.74 29.80 6.53
C ASN A 70 15.63 31.02 6.22
N ASP A 71 16.43 31.52 7.16
CA ASP A 71 17.44 32.57 6.89
C ASP A 71 18.78 32.00 6.36
N GLY A 72 18.81 30.70 6.01
CA GLY A 72 19.92 30.02 5.36
C GLY A 72 19.42 28.87 4.47
N ALA A 73 19.90 28.83 3.23
CA ALA A 73 19.45 27.90 2.19
C ALA A 73 19.49 26.42 2.62
N LEU A 74 18.33 25.74 2.65
CA LEU A 74 17.99 24.32 2.38
C LEU A 74 19.04 23.19 2.55
N HIS A 75 20.09 23.42 3.34
CA HIS A 75 21.14 22.48 3.67
C HIS A 75 21.73 22.92 5.00
N ASP A 76 21.03 22.70 6.11
CA ASP A 76 21.57 23.07 7.42
C ASP A 76 21.16 22.09 8.55
N PRO A 77 22.08 21.74 9.46
CA PRO A 77 21.98 20.64 10.43
C PRO A 77 21.15 20.96 11.68
N ASN A 78 20.16 21.87 11.64
CA ASN A 78 19.43 22.26 12.86
C ASN A 78 18.19 21.40 13.19
N ILE A 79 17.55 20.75 12.21
CA ILE A 79 16.60 19.67 12.50
C ILE A 79 17.35 18.49 13.14
N GLN A 80 18.63 18.29 12.79
CA GLN A 80 19.55 17.34 13.42
C GLN A 80 19.65 17.65 14.93
N ASP A 81 19.87 18.91 15.33
CA ASP A 81 20.03 19.36 16.73
C ASP A 81 18.75 19.32 17.59
N ILE A 82 17.56 19.34 16.95
CA ILE A 82 16.29 19.08 17.64
C ILE A 82 16.12 17.58 17.93
N LEU A 83 16.67 16.72 17.07
CA LEU A 83 16.48 15.27 17.08
C LEU A 83 17.66 14.52 17.73
N LEU A 84 18.76 15.20 17.99
CA LEU A 84 19.99 14.68 18.58
C LEU A 84 20.50 15.61 19.67
N ASP A 85 20.16 15.29 20.91
CA ASP A 85 21.15 15.35 21.98
C ASP A 85 20.66 14.52 23.18
N ASP A 86 21.03 13.25 23.23
CA ASP A 86 21.04 12.47 24.49
C ASP A 86 22.45 12.50 25.12
N THR A 87 23.43 13.20 24.52
CA THR A 87 24.84 13.11 24.94
C THR A 87 25.67 14.37 24.65
N ALA A 88 25.44 15.47 25.35
CA ALA A 88 26.46 16.51 25.52
C ALA A 88 26.29 17.27 26.84
N TYR A 89 27.01 16.81 27.86
CA TYR A 89 27.23 17.55 29.10
C TYR A 89 28.20 18.70 28.79
N ASN A 90 27.72 19.93 28.68
CA ASN A 90 28.56 21.11 28.79
C ASN A 90 27.89 22.20 29.62
N ASN A 91 28.69 22.73 30.54
CA ASN A 91 28.31 23.59 31.65
C ASN A 91 27.92 24.99 31.17
N ASP A 92 26.62 25.28 31.06
CA ASP A 92 26.11 26.65 31.15
C ASP A 92 24.67 26.68 31.70
N THR A 93 24.49 27.31 32.87
CA THR A 93 23.23 27.68 33.56
C THR A 93 22.00 26.79 33.33
N THR A 94 21.72 25.91 34.30
CA THR A 94 20.60 24.95 34.33
C THR A 94 19.24 25.52 33.87
N THR A 95 18.93 26.78 34.17
CA THR A 95 17.66 27.43 33.76
C THR A 95 17.58 27.70 32.26
N THR A 96 18.69 28.08 31.62
CA THR A 96 18.73 28.35 30.18
C THR A 96 18.62 27.05 29.38
N ILE A 97 19.16 25.95 29.91
CA ILE A 97 19.04 24.60 29.35
C ILE A 97 17.58 24.12 29.42
N ILE A 98 16.95 24.22 30.60
CA ILE A 98 15.54 23.81 30.80
C ILE A 98 14.59 24.55 29.84
N VAL A 99 14.77 25.87 29.67
CA VAL A 99 13.93 26.67 28.76
C VAL A 99 14.13 26.27 27.29
N LYS A 100 15.37 25.96 26.90
CA LYS A 100 15.67 25.48 25.53
C LYS A 100 15.09 24.10 25.27
N GLU A 101 15.23 23.16 26.20
CA GLU A 101 14.66 21.82 26.11
C GLU A 101 13.13 21.84 26.05
N GLU A 102 12.50 22.67 26.87
CA GLU A 102 11.05 22.86 26.89
C GLU A 102 10.54 23.45 25.57
N TYR A 103 11.27 24.40 24.98
CA TYR A 103 10.93 24.93 23.66
C TYR A 103 11.02 23.82 22.60
N LYS A 104 12.12 23.06 22.54
CA LYS A 104 12.27 21.92 21.60
C LYS A 104 11.14 20.90 21.74
N ARG A 105 10.74 20.57 22.98
CA ARG A 105 9.61 19.69 23.27
C ARG A 105 8.30 20.23 22.67
N GLN A 106 8.03 21.51 22.83
CA GLN A 106 6.84 22.15 22.26
C GLN A 106 6.86 22.17 20.73
N GLN A 107 8.03 22.34 20.11
CA GLN A 107 8.18 22.25 18.65
C GLN A 107 7.86 20.85 18.15
N LEU A 108 8.42 19.81 18.77
CA LEU A 108 8.15 18.41 18.43
C LEU A 108 6.66 18.10 18.54
N LEU A 109 6.04 18.50 19.65
CA LEU A 109 4.60 18.32 19.86
C LEU A 109 3.78 19.06 18.82
N SER A 110 4.22 20.23 18.35
CA SER A 110 3.53 20.96 17.30
C SER A 110 3.51 20.18 15.98
N ILE A 111 4.62 19.53 15.61
CA ILE A 111 4.70 18.70 14.41
C ILE A 111 3.76 17.50 14.55
N VAL A 112 3.82 16.79 15.69
CA VAL A 112 2.97 15.62 15.95
C VAL A 112 1.50 16.01 15.94
N PHE A 113 1.13 17.06 16.68
CA PHE A 113 -0.25 17.49 16.81
C PHE A 113 -0.83 17.98 15.47
N MET A 114 -0.10 18.83 14.75
CA MET A 114 -0.55 19.30 13.44
C MET A 114 -0.62 18.16 12.43
N GLY A 115 0.31 17.21 12.47
CA GLY A 115 0.27 16.00 11.65
C GLY A 115 -0.95 15.12 11.94
N ILE A 116 -1.33 14.94 13.22
CA ILE A 116 -2.54 14.20 13.62
C ILE A 116 -3.80 14.87 13.07
N ILE A 117 -3.91 16.20 13.21
CA ILE A 117 -5.06 16.96 12.70
C ILE A 117 -5.16 16.83 11.18
N CYS A 118 -4.04 17.03 10.46
CA CYS A 118 -4.02 16.94 9.00
C CYS A 118 -4.41 15.54 8.53
N ALA A 119 -3.83 14.50 9.13
CA ALA A 119 -4.11 13.12 8.77
C ALA A 119 -5.56 12.68 9.03
N ARG A 120 -6.27 13.35 9.95
CA ARG A 120 -7.63 12.97 10.38
C ARG A 120 -8.72 13.77 9.68
N TYR A 121 -8.60 15.10 9.61
CA TYR A 121 -9.73 15.99 9.29
C TYR A 121 -9.72 16.55 7.87
N GLU A 122 -8.72 16.27 7.03
CA GLU A 122 -8.65 16.90 5.70
C GLU A 122 -9.77 16.42 4.75
N GLN A 123 -10.16 15.14 4.79
CA GLN A 123 -11.24 14.62 3.96
C GLN A 123 -12.58 15.35 4.21
N GLU A 124 -12.85 15.75 5.46
CA GLU A 124 -14.03 16.54 5.80
C GLU A 124 -13.98 17.96 5.23
N VAL A 125 -12.79 18.56 5.12
CA VAL A 125 -12.62 19.88 4.51
C VAL A 125 -12.82 19.84 2.99
N GLU A 126 -12.38 18.78 2.30
CA GLU A 126 -12.66 18.59 0.87
C GLU A 126 -14.17 18.37 0.60
N HIS A 127 -14.85 17.57 1.43
CA HIS A 127 -16.30 17.39 1.35
C HIS A 127 -17.09 18.67 1.73
N ALA A 128 -16.58 19.49 2.66
CA ALA A 128 -17.15 20.79 3.01
C ALA A 128 -17.03 21.80 1.86
N LYS A 129 -15.90 21.82 1.14
CA LYS A 129 -15.70 22.65 -0.08
C LYS A 129 -16.75 22.33 -1.16
N GLN A 130 -17.14 21.06 -1.31
CA GLN A 130 -18.14 20.63 -2.29
C GLN A 130 -19.59 20.92 -1.86
N SER A 131 -19.85 21.05 -0.55
CA SER A 131 -21.20 21.24 0.02
C SER A 131 -21.55 22.69 0.35
N SER A 132 -20.70 23.67 0.03
CA SER A 132 -20.91 25.12 0.28
C SER A 132 -21.15 25.51 1.75
N VAL A 133 -20.83 24.61 2.69
CA VAL A 133 -20.86 24.89 4.13
C VAL A 133 -19.50 25.46 4.53
N THR A 134 -19.49 26.69 5.03
CA THR A 134 -18.29 27.34 5.60
C THR A 134 -17.90 26.68 6.91
N ILE A 135 -17.24 25.52 6.83
CA ILE A 135 -16.44 25.03 7.95
C ILE A 135 -15.16 25.87 7.94
N LYS A 136 -14.97 26.72 8.95
CA LYS A 136 -13.67 27.38 9.20
C LYS A 136 -12.67 26.28 9.53
N GLY A 137 -11.84 25.93 8.56
CA GLY A 137 -11.03 24.72 8.59
C GLY A 137 -9.63 24.95 8.03
N PHE A 138 -8.67 24.31 8.69
CA PHE A 138 -7.23 24.44 8.51
C PHE A 138 -6.70 24.27 7.06
N SER A 139 -7.29 23.37 6.26
CA SER A 139 -6.79 23.10 4.89
C SER A 139 -7.30 24.07 3.82
N VAL A 140 -8.12 25.07 4.20
CA VAL A 140 -8.54 26.17 3.29
C VAL A 140 -7.70 27.42 3.51
N GLU A 141 -7.29 27.69 4.76
CA GLU A 141 -6.67 28.96 5.14
C GLU A 141 -5.13 28.94 5.10
N SER A 142 -4.48 27.77 5.22
CA SER A 142 -3.01 27.67 5.29
C SER A 142 -2.43 26.41 4.61
N PRO A 143 -2.40 26.33 3.27
CA PRO A 143 -1.83 25.18 2.54
C PRO A 143 -0.33 24.99 2.80
N GLU A 144 0.37 26.06 3.19
CA GLU A 144 1.81 26.03 3.52
C GLU A 144 2.14 25.05 4.64
N ILE A 145 1.26 24.87 5.62
CA ILE A 145 1.56 23.97 6.74
C ILE A 145 1.51 22.51 6.29
N ILE A 146 0.56 22.13 5.43
CA ILE A 146 0.47 20.77 4.89
C ILE A 146 1.72 20.47 4.06
N LEU A 147 2.14 21.41 3.21
CA LEU A 147 3.38 21.31 2.44
C LEU A 147 4.60 21.12 3.36
N ASN A 148 4.79 22.01 4.33
CA ASN A 148 5.95 21.96 5.23
C ASN A 148 5.96 20.69 6.09
N LEU A 149 4.80 20.26 6.59
CA LEU A 149 4.68 18.99 7.32
C LEU A 149 5.02 17.80 6.43
N SER A 150 4.53 17.76 5.19
CA SER A 150 4.84 16.66 4.27
C SER A 150 6.34 16.53 4.00
N HIS A 151 7.05 17.65 3.85
CA HIS A 151 8.50 17.67 3.70
C HIS A 151 9.22 17.17 4.96
N ILE A 152 8.80 17.62 6.14
CA ILE A 152 9.37 17.16 7.42
C ILE A 152 9.15 15.65 7.58
N LEU A 153 7.93 15.16 7.36
CA LEU A 153 7.59 13.75 7.47
C LEU A 153 8.40 12.89 6.48
N ALA A 154 8.52 13.34 5.22
CA ALA A 154 9.33 12.66 4.21
C ALA A 154 10.82 12.64 4.58
N SER A 155 11.34 13.74 5.12
CA SER A 155 12.73 13.82 5.57
C SER A 155 13.02 12.84 6.70
N LEU A 156 12.10 12.71 7.67
CA LEU A 156 12.20 11.81 8.82
C LEU A 156 12.11 10.34 8.43
N LEU A 157 11.42 10.04 7.32
CA LEU A 157 11.30 8.69 6.78
C LEU A 157 12.61 8.20 6.14
N SER A 158 13.37 9.09 5.50
CA SER A 158 14.60 8.72 4.76
C SER A 158 15.84 8.79 5.67
N PRO A 159 16.45 7.65 6.05
CA PRO A 159 17.57 7.62 6.99
C PRO A 159 18.83 8.33 6.48
N SER A 160 18.98 8.48 5.15
CA SER A 160 20.12 9.12 4.48
C SER A 160 20.21 10.63 4.68
N ASN A 161 19.15 11.27 5.16
CA ASN A 161 19.13 12.73 5.33
C ASN A 161 19.70 13.17 6.69
N PHE A 162 19.91 12.22 7.62
CA PHE A 162 20.29 12.52 8.99
C PHE A 162 21.29 11.47 9.52
N ASP A 163 22.59 11.66 9.25
CA ASP A 163 23.66 10.72 9.61
C ASP A 163 23.79 10.45 11.12
N HIS A 164 23.30 11.35 11.96
CA HIS A 164 23.41 11.23 13.41
C HIS A 164 22.15 10.68 14.11
N ILE A 165 20.95 10.73 13.50
CA ILE A 165 19.70 10.32 14.19
C ILE A 165 19.57 8.81 14.14
N PRO A 166 19.40 8.12 15.30
CA PRO A 166 19.17 6.69 15.29
C PRO A 166 17.99 6.31 14.41
N VAL A 167 18.11 5.21 13.67
CA VAL A 167 17.07 4.75 12.73
C VAL A 167 15.72 4.49 13.43
N HIS A 168 15.75 4.19 14.73
CA HIS A 168 14.60 3.74 15.51
C HIS A 168 14.29 4.68 16.68
N THR A 169 13.77 5.86 16.38
CA THR A 169 13.33 6.87 17.37
C THR A 169 11.82 7.04 17.37
N ALA A 170 11.26 7.50 18.49
CA ALA A 170 9.82 7.74 18.62
C ALA A 170 9.29 8.76 17.59
N ILE A 171 10.10 9.76 17.23
CA ILE A 171 9.75 10.76 16.21
C ILE A 171 9.71 10.18 14.80
N ARG A 172 10.68 9.33 14.40
CA ARG A 172 10.62 8.62 13.11
C ARG A 172 9.41 7.70 13.04
N ARG A 173 9.08 7.00 14.13
CA ARG A 173 7.83 6.20 14.21
C ARG A 173 6.59 7.06 14.11
N THR A 174 6.60 8.26 14.69
CA THR A 174 5.49 9.21 14.56
C THR A 174 5.32 9.62 13.11
N ALA A 175 6.41 9.93 12.41
CA ALA A 175 6.37 10.27 11.00
C ALA A 175 5.81 9.11 10.15
N ILE A 176 6.27 7.88 10.38
CA ILE A 176 5.79 6.67 9.68
C ILE A 176 4.28 6.48 9.90
N ASP A 177 3.80 6.56 11.14
CA ASP A 177 2.38 6.40 11.50
C ASP A 177 1.51 7.50 10.86
N LEU A 178 1.96 8.76 10.89
CA LEU A 178 1.23 9.89 10.30
C LEU A 178 1.19 9.85 8.78
N ILE A 179 2.27 9.42 8.12
CA ILE A 179 2.28 9.17 6.67
C ILE A 179 1.29 8.06 6.34
N GLY A 180 1.27 6.98 7.12
CA GLY A 180 0.35 5.86 6.92
C GLY A 180 -1.12 6.27 7.07
N ARG A 181 -1.46 6.94 8.18
CA ARG A 181 -2.84 7.35 8.50
C ARG A 181 -3.38 8.43 7.57
N GLY A 182 -2.54 9.41 7.24
CA GLY A 182 -2.92 10.58 6.46
C GLY A 182 -2.51 10.50 5.00
N TYR A 183 -2.24 9.32 4.45
CA TYR A 183 -1.65 9.21 3.11
C TYR A 183 -2.40 10.02 2.04
N THR A 184 -3.74 10.02 2.07
CA THR A 184 -4.55 10.79 1.12
C THR A 184 -4.33 12.30 1.21
N THR A 185 -3.88 12.80 2.37
CA THR A 185 -3.53 14.21 2.61
C THR A 185 -2.17 14.56 2.08
N TRP A 186 -1.23 13.64 2.27
CA TRP A 186 0.15 13.88 1.89
C TRP A 186 0.42 13.55 0.42
N GLU A 187 -0.46 12.80 -0.26
CA GLU A 187 -0.20 12.22 -1.58
C GLU A 187 0.21 13.25 -2.65
N SER A 188 -0.32 14.47 -2.58
CA SER A 188 0.00 15.54 -3.55
C SER A 188 1.43 16.08 -3.40
N TYR A 189 2.07 15.82 -2.26
CA TYR A 189 3.37 16.37 -1.88
C TYR A 189 4.44 15.28 -1.67
N LEU A 190 4.07 14.00 -1.71
CA LEU A 190 4.96 12.87 -1.49
C LEU A 190 5.21 12.07 -2.77
N ASP A 191 6.47 11.62 -2.95
CA ASP A 191 6.79 10.56 -3.91
C ASP A 191 6.45 9.20 -3.30
N ILE A 192 5.31 8.64 -3.72
CA ILE A 192 4.85 7.32 -3.25
C ILE A 192 5.89 6.22 -3.45
N GLY A 193 6.68 6.25 -4.54
CA GLY A 193 7.71 5.25 -4.80
C GLY A 193 8.78 5.26 -3.71
N GLN A 194 9.28 6.45 -3.36
CA GLN A 194 10.26 6.61 -2.30
C GLN A 194 9.69 6.24 -0.93
N VAL A 195 8.45 6.63 -0.65
CA VAL A 195 7.77 6.27 0.62
C VAL A 195 7.66 4.76 0.76
N LEU A 196 7.16 4.06 -0.27
CA LEU A 196 7.01 2.60 -0.24
C LEU A 196 8.36 1.90 -0.05
N LEU A 197 9.39 2.31 -0.79
CA LEU A 197 10.73 1.71 -0.69
C LEU A 197 11.37 1.95 0.68
N ALA A 198 11.22 3.15 1.25
CA ALA A 198 11.70 3.45 2.60
C ALA A 198 10.96 2.64 3.67
N LEU A 199 9.64 2.43 3.53
CA LEU A 199 8.88 1.57 4.42
C LEU A 199 9.30 0.10 4.30
N PHE A 200 9.54 -0.41 3.09
CA PHE A 200 10.06 -1.77 2.90
C PHE A 200 11.45 -1.97 3.51
N ASP A 201 12.34 -0.96 3.43
CA ASP A 201 13.64 -0.97 4.10
C ASP A 201 13.50 -1.06 5.63
N LEU A 202 12.45 -0.47 6.21
CA LEU A 202 12.17 -0.58 7.65
C LEU A 202 11.53 -1.92 8.03
N CYS A 203 10.79 -2.53 7.11
CA CYS A 203 10.15 -3.83 7.31
C CYS A 203 11.11 -5.02 7.15
N SER A 204 12.16 -4.90 6.33
CA SER A 204 13.13 -6.00 6.09
C SER A 204 13.99 -6.37 7.32
N ILE A 205 13.90 -5.59 8.39
CA ILE A 205 14.73 -5.70 9.59
C ILE A 205 14.25 -6.83 10.53
N SER A 206 13.02 -7.36 10.38
CA SER A 206 12.49 -8.35 11.32
C SER A 206 12.81 -9.79 10.91
N ASP A 207 13.56 -10.49 11.78
CA ASP A 207 13.53 -11.95 11.84
C ASP A 207 12.08 -12.41 12.10
N THR A 208 11.60 -13.30 11.22
CA THR A 208 10.25 -13.87 11.10
C THR A 208 9.66 -14.46 12.40
N SER A 209 10.42 -14.54 13.48
CA SER A 209 10.08 -15.23 14.74
C SER A 209 9.34 -14.37 15.79
N THR A 210 9.21 -13.05 15.61
CA THR A 210 8.70 -12.16 16.68
C THR A 210 7.23 -11.74 16.54
N MET A 211 6.54 -12.12 15.46
CA MET A 211 5.15 -11.68 15.21
C MET A 211 4.09 -12.37 16.08
N THR A 212 4.43 -13.42 16.85
CA THR A 212 3.45 -14.25 17.58
C THR A 212 3.47 -14.10 19.10
N SER A 213 4.39 -13.33 19.68
CA SER A 213 4.45 -13.18 21.14
C SER A 213 3.92 -11.81 21.57
N LYS A 214 2.59 -11.64 21.54
CA LYS A 214 1.93 -10.55 22.29
C LYS A 214 1.92 -10.91 23.77
N VAL A 215 3.07 -10.79 24.45
CA VAL A 215 3.09 -10.82 25.91
C VAL A 215 2.53 -9.47 26.37
N HIS A 216 1.41 -9.52 27.10
CA HIS A 216 0.86 -8.33 27.76
C HIS A 216 1.91 -7.69 28.67
N GLY A 217 2.13 -6.38 28.55
CA GLY A 217 3.04 -5.63 29.41
C GLY A 217 4.53 -5.65 29.07
N GLU A 218 4.95 -6.23 27.94
CA GLU A 218 6.35 -6.12 27.48
C GLU A 218 6.60 -4.83 26.69
N ILE A 219 7.61 -4.07 27.09
CA ILE A 219 8.12 -2.91 26.35
C ILE A 219 8.75 -3.41 25.06
N LEU A 220 8.21 -3.02 23.90
CA LEU A 220 8.76 -3.40 22.61
C LEU A 220 10.16 -2.82 22.40
N SER A 221 11.04 -3.59 21.77
CA SER A 221 12.30 -3.03 21.26
C SER A 221 11.99 -1.91 20.24
N PRO A 222 12.72 -0.78 20.27
CA PRO A 222 12.51 0.31 19.31
C PRO A 222 12.55 -0.16 17.84
N LYS A 223 13.36 -1.19 17.53
CA LYS A 223 13.47 -1.79 16.20
C LYS A 223 12.18 -2.49 15.79
N THR A 224 11.71 -3.43 16.62
CA THR A 224 10.48 -4.20 16.39
C THR A 224 9.28 -3.28 16.23
N ASP A 225 9.19 -2.27 17.09
CA ASP A 225 8.11 -1.29 17.07
C ASP A 225 8.13 -0.40 15.81
N THR A 226 9.32 0.00 15.35
CA THR A 226 9.45 0.72 14.07
C THR A 226 9.00 -0.16 12.90
N CYS A 227 9.39 -1.44 12.88
CA CYS A 227 8.95 -2.38 11.85
C CYS A 227 7.43 -2.55 11.85
N LEU A 228 6.81 -2.80 13.01
CA LEU A 228 5.36 -2.92 13.15
C LEU A 228 4.61 -1.65 12.71
N THR A 229 5.16 -0.48 13.05
CA THR A 229 4.59 0.81 12.64
C THR A 229 4.70 0.98 11.11
N ALA A 230 5.83 0.60 10.50
CA ALA A 230 6.01 0.62 9.05
C ALA A 230 5.08 -0.35 8.32
N GLN A 231 4.91 -1.58 8.83
CA GLN A 231 3.96 -2.55 8.31
C GLN A 231 2.51 -2.05 8.38
N THR A 232 2.16 -1.35 9.46
CA THR A 232 0.84 -0.73 9.63
C THR A 232 0.66 0.44 8.66
N ALA A 233 1.68 1.27 8.46
CA ALA A 233 1.64 2.35 7.48
C ALA A 233 1.48 1.82 6.05
N LEU A 234 2.24 0.78 5.67
CA LEU A 234 2.08 0.10 4.37
C LEU A 234 0.65 -0.41 4.17
N TYR A 235 0.07 -1.04 5.20
CA TYR A 235 -1.31 -1.51 5.17
C TYR A 235 -2.31 -0.37 4.91
N LEU A 236 -2.20 0.74 5.63
CA LEU A 236 -3.08 1.90 5.48
C LEU A 236 -2.94 2.58 4.11
N ILE A 237 -1.71 2.74 3.61
CA ILE A 237 -1.45 3.31 2.28
C ILE A 237 -2.01 2.39 1.19
N ALA A 238 -1.75 1.09 1.27
CA ALA A 238 -2.21 0.12 0.28
C ALA A 238 -3.73 -0.02 0.25
N THR A 239 -4.40 0.02 1.40
CA THR A 239 -5.87 -0.10 1.44
C THR A 239 -6.59 1.20 1.08
N SER A 240 -5.96 2.38 1.28
CA SER A 240 -6.55 3.67 0.90
C SER A 240 -6.43 3.97 -0.60
N ARG A 241 -5.29 3.64 -1.22
CA ARG A 241 -5.02 3.91 -2.66
C ARG A 241 -4.37 2.71 -3.37
N SER A 242 -5.02 1.55 -3.28
CA SER A 242 -4.62 0.25 -3.86
C SER A 242 -4.07 0.35 -5.29
N ARG A 243 -4.80 0.98 -6.21
CA ARG A 243 -4.40 1.11 -7.63
C ARG A 243 -3.10 1.86 -7.82
N VAL A 244 -2.91 2.94 -7.07
CA VAL A 244 -1.69 3.76 -7.15
C VAL A 244 -0.51 2.98 -6.61
N VAL A 245 -0.70 2.22 -5.52
CA VAL A 245 0.33 1.35 -4.95
C VAL A 245 0.71 0.25 -5.93
N ILE A 246 -0.26 -0.48 -6.50
CA ILE A 246 0.02 -1.58 -7.46
C ILE A 246 0.79 -1.06 -8.67
N THR A 247 0.31 0.03 -9.30
CA THR A 247 0.95 0.60 -10.50
C THR A 247 2.35 1.17 -10.21
N THR A 248 2.55 1.74 -9.02
CA THR A 248 3.87 2.23 -8.57
C THR A 248 4.83 1.06 -8.32
N LEU A 249 4.39 0.02 -7.62
CA LEU A 249 5.20 -1.18 -7.38
C LEU A 249 5.62 -1.86 -8.68
N ALA A 250 4.69 -2.01 -9.64
CA ALA A 250 4.99 -2.57 -10.95
C ALA A 250 6.08 -1.75 -11.66
N ARG A 251 6.00 -0.41 -11.60
CA ARG A 251 6.99 0.50 -12.18
C ARG A 251 8.37 0.36 -11.53
N GLU A 252 8.44 0.34 -10.19
CA GLU A 252 9.71 0.23 -9.46
C GLU A 252 10.37 -1.14 -9.63
N ILE A 253 9.58 -2.22 -9.69
CA ILE A 253 10.07 -3.56 -9.98
C ILE A 253 10.60 -3.67 -11.42
N ALA A 254 9.88 -3.12 -12.39
CA ALA A 254 10.32 -3.08 -13.78
C ALA A 254 11.64 -2.30 -13.93
N LYS A 255 11.76 -1.16 -13.24
CA LYS A 255 12.99 -0.36 -13.19
C LYS A 255 14.16 -1.16 -12.59
N HIS A 256 13.94 -1.86 -11.48
CA HIS A 256 14.96 -2.73 -10.89
C HIS A 256 15.37 -3.88 -11.84
N ALA A 257 14.44 -4.52 -12.54
CA ALA A 257 14.74 -5.57 -13.52
C ALA A 257 15.61 -5.06 -14.69
N LEU A 258 15.38 -3.83 -15.16
CA LEU A 258 16.21 -3.18 -16.18
C LEU A 258 17.64 -2.93 -15.67
N VAL A 259 17.78 -2.43 -14.44
CA VAL A 259 19.09 -2.21 -13.80
C VAL A 259 19.86 -3.53 -13.67
N GLN A 260 19.21 -4.61 -13.22
CA GLN A 260 19.85 -5.93 -13.13
C GLN A 260 20.29 -6.49 -14.49
N SER A 261 19.59 -6.15 -15.56
CA SER A 261 19.94 -6.59 -16.93
C SER A 261 21.10 -5.80 -17.57
N GLY A 262 21.66 -4.80 -16.88
CA GLY A 262 22.82 -4.02 -17.34
C GLY A 262 22.53 -2.99 -18.42
N THR A 263 21.25 -2.69 -18.70
CA THR A 263 20.84 -1.80 -19.81
C THR A 263 20.77 -0.31 -19.44
N THR A 264 20.80 0.05 -18.16
CA THR A 264 20.77 1.46 -17.71
C THR A 264 21.65 1.69 -16.48
N SER A 265 22.65 2.58 -16.61
CA SER A 265 23.53 3.04 -15.53
C SER A 265 22.98 4.34 -14.90
N SER A 266 21.89 4.27 -14.14
CA SER A 266 21.40 5.43 -13.36
C SER A 266 21.73 5.24 -11.87
N SER A 267 22.66 6.04 -11.36
CA SER A 267 23.31 5.90 -10.05
C SER A 267 22.62 6.61 -8.87
N THR A 268 21.33 6.97 -8.96
CA THR A 268 20.69 7.84 -7.94
C THR A 268 19.27 7.48 -7.53
N SER A 269 18.72 6.32 -7.94
CA SER A 269 17.38 5.91 -7.49
C SER A 269 17.46 4.79 -6.47
N ILE A 270 16.75 4.94 -5.35
CA ILE A 270 16.38 3.83 -4.46
C ILE A 270 15.64 2.81 -5.34
N THR A 271 16.13 1.57 -5.39
CA THR A 271 15.51 0.48 -6.15
C THR A 271 15.04 -0.62 -5.21
N VAL A 272 14.07 -1.41 -5.66
CA VAL A 272 13.63 -2.62 -4.96
C VAL A 272 14.82 -3.53 -4.67
N LYS A 273 15.04 -3.88 -3.40
CA LYS A 273 16.06 -4.84 -2.97
C LYS A 273 15.45 -6.24 -2.87
N ASN A 274 16.29 -7.27 -2.92
CA ASN A 274 15.80 -8.65 -2.72
C ASN A 274 15.15 -8.85 -1.34
N GLU A 275 15.58 -8.08 -0.34
CA GLU A 275 15.03 -8.07 1.02
C GLU A 275 13.58 -7.56 1.10
N HIS A 276 13.13 -6.76 0.11
CA HIS A 276 11.77 -6.23 0.08
C HIS A 276 10.74 -7.25 -0.40
N LYS A 277 11.17 -8.23 -1.20
CA LYS A 277 10.31 -9.22 -1.86
C LYS A 277 9.31 -9.94 -0.94
N PRO A 278 9.68 -10.48 0.24
CA PRO A 278 8.71 -11.14 1.12
C PRO A 278 7.61 -10.19 1.60
N GLU A 279 7.96 -8.94 1.91
CA GLU A 279 7.01 -7.94 2.38
C GLU A 279 6.11 -7.43 1.25
N ILE A 280 6.63 -7.31 0.03
CA ILE A 280 5.82 -7.02 -1.16
C ILE A 280 4.78 -8.13 -1.38
N LEU A 281 5.18 -9.41 -1.29
CA LEU A 281 4.25 -10.53 -1.41
C LEU A 281 3.16 -10.51 -0.32
N ARG A 282 3.54 -10.20 0.93
CA ARG A 282 2.58 -10.02 2.04
C ARG A 282 1.58 -8.90 1.74
N LEU A 283 2.04 -7.77 1.20
CA LEU A 283 1.18 -6.65 0.84
C LEU A 283 0.21 -7.00 -0.29
N ILE A 284 0.68 -7.71 -1.33
CA ILE A 284 -0.17 -8.20 -2.42
C ILE A 284 -1.24 -9.15 -1.89
N GLN A 285 -0.90 -10.06 -0.97
CA GLN A 285 -1.88 -10.94 -0.33
C GLN A 285 -2.98 -10.14 0.40
N ILE A 286 -2.61 -9.11 1.17
CA ILE A 286 -3.56 -8.23 1.84
C ILE A 286 -4.47 -7.52 0.82
N LEU A 287 -3.90 -7.03 -0.28
CA LEU A 287 -4.66 -6.33 -1.32
C LEU A 287 -5.66 -7.25 -2.04
N ILE A 288 -5.30 -8.52 -2.28
CA ILE A 288 -6.23 -9.53 -2.83
C ILE A 288 -7.44 -9.72 -1.90
N GLU A 289 -7.21 -9.74 -0.59
CA GLU A 289 -8.28 -9.94 0.39
C GLU A 289 -9.13 -8.68 0.64
N LYS A 290 -8.53 -7.49 0.60
CA LYS A 290 -9.19 -6.22 0.97
C LYS A 290 -9.73 -5.43 -0.21
N CYS A 291 -9.10 -5.53 -1.39
CA CYS A 291 -9.40 -4.71 -2.56
C CYS A 291 -9.55 -5.59 -3.83
N PRO A 292 -10.44 -6.61 -3.85
CA PRO A 292 -10.49 -7.58 -4.93
C PRO A 292 -10.83 -6.99 -6.31
N GLN A 293 -11.61 -5.91 -6.36
CA GLN A 293 -12.02 -5.22 -7.59
C GLN A 293 -10.84 -4.50 -8.26
N ASP A 294 -9.98 -3.85 -7.46
CA ASP A 294 -8.79 -3.16 -7.98
C ASP A 294 -7.75 -4.15 -8.49
N ILE A 295 -7.65 -5.31 -7.82
CA ILE A 295 -6.81 -6.43 -8.27
C ILE A 295 -7.31 -7.01 -9.58
N GLU A 296 -8.61 -7.17 -9.77
CA GLU A 296 -9.19 -7.68 -11.02
C GLU A 296 -8.86 -6.77 -12.21
N ASP A 297 -8.88 -5.45 -11.99
CA ASP A 297 -8.57 -4.45 -13.01
C ASP A 297 -7.07 -4.39 -13.35
N LEU A 298 -6.20 -4.67 -12.38
CA LEU A 298 -4.74 -4.61 -12.49
C LEU A 298 -4.09 -6.00 -12.35
N ILE A 299 -4.80 -7.05 -12.77
CA ILE A 299 -4.40 -8.44 -12.51
C ILE A 299 -3.08 -8.81 -13.19
N LEU A 300 -2.77 -8.19 -14.34
CA LEU A 300 -1.49 -8.39 -15.02
C LEU A 300 -0.34 -7.82 -14.22
N GLU A 301 -0.48 -6.58 -13.75
CA GLU A 301 0.52 -5.91 -12.92
C GLU A 301 0.76 -6.68 -11.63
N VAL A 302 -0.31 -7.18 -10.99
CA VAL A 302 -0.22 -7.98 -9.76
C VAL A 302 0.52 -9.29 -10.00
N VAL A 303 0.23 -9.99 -11.11
CA VAL A 303 0.93 -11.23 -11.48
C VAL A 303 2.39 -10.96 -11.82
N ASP A 304 2.70 -9.87 -12.53
CA ASP A 304 4.07 -9.45 -12.82
C ASP A 304 4.86 -9.15 -11.54
N ILE A 305 4.30 -8.36 -10.62
CA ILE A 305 4.89 -8.08 -9.31
C ILE A 305 5.17 -9.39 -8.58
N THR A 306 4.17 -10.26 -8.51
CA THR A 306 4.26 -11.55 -7.80
C THR A 306 5.36 -12.43 -8.39
N LEU A 307 5.41 -12.60 -9.71
CA LEU A 307 6.43 -13.39 -10.40
C LEU A 307 7.86 -12.85 -10.19
N ASN A 308 8.03 -11.53 -10.13
CA ASN A 308 9.34 -10.91 -9.89
C ASN A 308 9.82 -11.04 -8.44
N CYS A 309 8.88 -11.16 -7.49
CA CYS A 309 9.19 -11.32 -6.08
C CYS A 309 9.44 -12.77 -5.64
N ILE A 310 9.11 -13.77 -6.48
CA ILE A 310 9.29 -15.19 -6.17
C ILE A 310 10.58 -15.74 -6.77
N ASP A 311 11.16 -16.77 -6.14
CA ASP A 311 12.19 -17.59 -6.77
C ASP A 311 11.57 -18.57 -7.78
N LEU A 312 11.70 -18.23 -9.07
CA LEU A 312 11.24 -19.06 -10.19
C LEU A 312 11.88 -20.45 -10.20
N ASN A 313 13.07 -20.65 -9.62
CA ASN A 313 13.70 -21.98 -9.58
C ASN A 313 12.94 -22.93 -8.66
N ILE A 314 12.46 -22.43 -7.52
CA ILE A 314 11.65 -23.21 -6.57
C ILE A 314 10.32 -23.58 -7.23
N LEU A 315 9.67 -22.62 -7.90
CA LEU A 315 8.42 -22.88 -8.64
C LEU A 315 8.62 -23.94 -9.73
N ARG A 316 9.74 -23.87 -10.47
CA ARG A 316 10.06 -24.83 -11.53
C ARG A 316 10.33 -26.24 -11.01
N GLN A 317 10.99 -26.37 -9.86
CA GLN A 317 11.34 -27.66 -9.28
C GLN A 317 10.15 -28.33 -8.59
N LYS A 318 9.36 -27.56 -7.84
CA LYS A 318 8.22 -28.07 -7.07
C LYS A 318 6.94 -28.19 -7.91
N GLY A 319 6.82 -27.48 -9.04
CA GLY A 319 5.68 -27.57 -9.95
C GLY A 319 4.37 -27.08 -9.33
N VAL A 320 3.26 -27.78 -9.61
CA VAL A 320 1.89 -27.42 -9.19
C VAL A 320 1.77 -27.11 -7.67
N PRO A 321 2.34 -27.91 -6.74
CA PRO A 321 2.30 -27.61 -5.31
C PRO A 321 2.80 -26.22 -4.92
N ALA A 322 3.95 -25.78 -5.45
CA ALA A 322 4.51 -24.47 -5.12
C ALA A 322 3.73 -23.32 -5.75
N VAL A 323 3.16 -23.55 -6.94
CA VAL A 323 2.26 -22.58 -7.56
C VAL A 323 0.98 -22.43 -6.74
N SER A 324 0.41 -23.52 -6.22
CA SER A 324 -0.75 -23.47 -5.33
C SER A 324 -0.46 -22.72 -4.03
N GLU A 325 0.73 -22.91 -3.44
CA GLU A 325 1.15 -22.19 -2.24
C GLU A 325 1.31 -20.69 -2.49
N THR A 326 1.88 -20.31 -3.63
CA THR A 326 2.26 -18.91 -3.88
C THR A 326 1.21 -18.10 -4.63
N PHE A 327 0.52 -18.73 -5.59
CA PHE A 327 -0.56 -18.13 -6.40
C PHE A 327 -1.95 -18.57 -5.93
N GLY A 328 -2.08 -19.32 -4.83
CA GLY A 328 -3.37 -19.87 -4.39
C GLY A 328 -4.48 -18.83 -4.19
N LEU A 329 -4.12 -17.58 -3.88
CA LEU A 329 -5.08 -16.47 -3.82
C LEU A 329 -5.41 -15.88 -5.20
N LEU A 330 -4.43 -15.83 -6.11
CA LEU A 330 -4.61 -15.33 -7.48
C LEU A 330 -5.36 -16.33 -8.37
N LEU A 331 -5.18 -17.63 -8.15
CA LEU A 331 -5.90 -18.69 -8.86
C LEU A 331 -7.39 -18.78 -8.47
N LYS A 332 -7.85 -17.98 -7.50
CA LYS A 332 -9.29 -17.81 -7.22
C LYS A 332 -9.97 -16.95 -8.28
N TYR A 333 -9.21 -16.12 -9.01
CA TYR A 333 -9.74 -15.32 -10.10
C TYR A 333 -9.92 -16.21 -11.33
N PRO A 334 -11.14 -16.32 -11.90
CA PRO A 334 -11.38 -17.16 -13.07
C PRO A 334 -10.59 -16.76 -14.32
N THR A 335 -10.01 -15.55 -14.33
CA THR A 335 -9.11 -15.08 -15.39
C THR A 335 -7.67 -15.52 -15.24
N VAL A 336 -7.31 -16.21 -14.16
CA VAL A 336 -5.95 -16.70 -13.91
C VAL A 336 -5.97 -18.22 -13.86
N THR A 337 -5.20 -18.87 -14.73
CA THR A 337 -5.11 -20.34 -14.79
C THR A 337 -3.66 -20.78 -14.94
N TYR A 338 -3.32 -21.90 -14.31
CA TYR A 338 -1.98 -22.51 -14.38
C TYR A 338 -2.06 -23.87 -15.06
N CYS A 339 -1.15 -24.12 -15.99
CA CYS A 339 -1.09 -25.37 -16.71
C CYS A 339 -0.48 -26.49 -15.84
N HIS A 340 -1.20 -27.61 -15.68
CA HIS A 340 -0.69 -28.74 -14.89
C HIS A 340 0.44 -29.51 -15.56
N SER A 341 0.49 -29.53 -16.90
CA SER A 341 1.46 -30.31 -17.68
C SER A 341 2.74 -29.54 -18.01
N SER A 342 2.72 -28.21 -17.94
CA SER A 342 3.85 -27.34 -18.26
C SER A 342 3.86 -26.12 -17.35
N PRO A 343 5.02 -25.53 -17.03
CA PRO A 343 5.10 -24.37 -16.13
C PRO A 343 4.69 -23.09 -16.85
N LYS A 344 3.43 -23.03 -17.30
CA LYS A 344 2.80 -21.91 -17.99
C LYS A 344 1.66 -21.38 -17.14
N LEU A 345 1.65 -20.07 -16.93
CA LEU A 345 0.57 -19.33 -16.29
C LEU A 345 -0.11 -18.45 -17.34
N CYS A 346 -1.44 -18.38 -17.31
CA CYS A 346 -2.21 -17.57 -18.24
C CYS A 346 -3.11 -16.62 -17.47
N VAL A 347 -3.16 -15.36 -17.92
CA VAL A 347 -3.94 -14.30 -17.28
C VAL A 347 -4.74 -13.54 -18.34
N GLY A 348 -6.05 -13.48 -18.17
CA GLY A 348 -6.96 -12.66 -18.97
C GLY A 348 -7.31 -11.35 -18.28
N THR A 349 -7.66 -10.33 -19.06
CA THR A 349 -8.02 -8.99 -18.55
C THR A 349 -9.39 -8.52 -19.02
N LYS A 350 -9.91 -7.48 -18.38
CA LYS A 350 -11.10 -6.73 -18.80
C LYS A 350 -10.91 -5.95 -20.12
N THR A 351 -9.69 -5.83 -20.63
CA THR A 351 -9.40 -5.12 -21.89
C THR A 351 -9.21 -6.06 -23.08
N GLY A 352 -9.49 -7.36 -22.91
CA GLY A 352 -9.35 -8.35 -23.97
C GLY A 352 -7.90 -8.79 -24.23
N LEU A 353 -6.96 -8.37 -23.37
CA LEU A 353 -5.57 -8.83 -23.38
C LEU A 353 -5.45 -10.17 -22.64
N LEU A 354 -4.65 -11.06 -23.21
CA LEU A 354 -4.29 -12.35 -22.64
C LEU A 354 -2.77 -12.45 -22.56
N ALA A 355 -2.25 -12.62 -21.35
CA ALA A 355 -0.83 -12.81 -21.09
C ALA A 355 -0.53 -14.28 -20.82
N LEU A 356 0.42 -14.83 -21.58
CA LEU A 356 0.90 -16.19 -21.40
C LEU A 356 2.34 -16.16 -20.87
N TYR A 357 2.48 -16.41 -19.57
CA TYR A 357 3.75 -16.48 -18.87
C TYR A 357 4.32 -17.89 -18.99
N ASP A 358 5.43 -18.04 -19.72
CA ASP A 358 6.25 -19.24 -19.62
C ASP A 358 7.26 -19.03 -18.48
N LEU A 359 7.14 -19.78 -17.38
CA LEU A 359 8.03 -19.64 -16.23
C LEU A 359 9.47 -20.08 -16.53
N LYS A 360 9.73 -20.65 -17.72
CA LYS A 360 11.09 -20.91 -18.21
C LYS A 360 11.68 -19.71 -18.94
N ALA A 361 10.84 -18.81 -19.48
CA ALA A 361 11.27 -17.65 -20.25
C ALA A 361 11.20 -16.38 -19.38
N PRO A 362 12.20 -15.51 -19.45
CA PRO A 362 12.24 -14.30 -18.62
C PRO A 362 11.31 -13.18 -19.10
N LYS A 363 10.63 -13.34 -20.24
CA LYS A 363 9.78 -12.31 -20.85
C LYS A 363 8.40 -12.85 -21.18
N CYS A 364 7.38 -12.18 -20.67
CA CYS A 364 6.00 -12.31 -21.11
C CYS A 364 5.63 -11.06 -21.93
N GLN A 365 4.89 -11.26 -23.03
CA GLN A 365 4.26 -10.17 -23.76
C GLN A 365 2.76 -10.48 -23.85
N PRO A 366 1.88 -9.60 -23.33
CA PRO A 366 0.44 -9.79 -23.46
C PRO A 366 0.04 -9.69 -24.93
N CYS A 367 -0.84 -10.59 -25.36
CA CYS A 367 -1.40 -10.61 -26.70
C CYS A 367 -2.84 -10.09 -26.67
N GLN A 368 -3.19 -9.19 -27.58
CA GLN A 368 -4.58 -8.77 -27.77
C GLN A 368 -5.33 -9.87 -28.52
N VAL A 369 -6.19 -10.60 -27.80
CA VAL A 369 -6.95 -11.74 -28.37
C VAL A 369 -8.41 -11.38 -28.65
N LEU A 370 -8.96 -10.37 -27.96
CA LEU A 370 -10.30 -9.84 -28.18
C LEU A 370 -10.24 -8.34 -28.49
N PRO A 371 -11.31 -7.71 -29.02
CA PRO A 371 -11.39 -6.25 -29.11
C PRO A 371 -11.30 -5.60 -27.72
N LYS A 372 -10.75 -4.38 -27.63
CA LYS A 372 -10.61 -3.64 -26.35
C LYS A 372 -11.91 -3.38 -25.61
N THR A 373 -13.04 -3.48 -26.30
CA THR A 373 -14.39 -3.28 -25.75
C THR A 373 -14.94 -4.54 -25.07
N GLU A 374 -14.29 -5.68 -25.26
CA GLU A 374 -14.75 -6.98 -24.76
C GLU A 374 -13.85 -7.46 -23.62
N ILE A 375 -14.46 -8.10 -22.63
CA ILE A 375 -13.78 -8.60 -21.43
C ILE A 375 -13.46 -10.09 -21.60
N ILE A 376 -12.37 -10.53 -20.97
CA ILE A 376 -12.15 -11.96 -20.71
C ILE A 376 -12.74 -12.26 -19.33
N THR A 377 -13.71 -13.16 -19.28
CA THR A 377 -14.43 -13.49 -18.04
C THR A 377 -13.81 -14.67 -17.32
N CYS A 378 -13.39 -15.70 -18.06
CA CYS A 378 -12.66 -16.81 -17.50
C CYS A 378 -11.78 -17.50 -18.54
N VAL A 379 -10.72 -18.14 -18.07
CA VAL A 379 -9.76 -18.91 -18.87
C VAL A 379 -9.41 -20.20 -18.15
N GLU A 380 -9.20 -21.27 -18.90
CA GLU A 380 -8.79 -22.55 -18.30
C GLU A 380 -7.96 -23.39 -19.27
N PHE A 381 -6.80 -23.89 -18.82
CA PHE A 381 -5.97 -24.81 -19.60
C PHE A 381 -6.56 -26.21 -19.66
N SER A 382 -6.39 -26.88 -20.81
CA SER A 382 -6.64 -28.31 -20.90
C SER A 382 -5.71 -29.09 -19.98
N THR A 383 -6.15 -30.26 -19.54
CA THR A 383 -5.37 -31.14 -18.64
C THR A 383 -4.01 -31.52 -19.21
N ASP A 384 -3.87 -31.58 -20.54
CA ASP A 384 -2.61 -31.83 -21.23
C ASP A 384 -1.86 -30.56 -21.65
N GLY A 385 -2.45 -29.37 -21.45
CA GLY A 385 -1.84 -28.07 -21.74
C GLY A 385 -1.70 -27.73 -23.22
N LYS A 386 -2.41 -28.43 -24.11
CA LYS A 386 -2.43 -28.19 -25.57
C LYS A 386 -3.45 -27.15 -26.02
N TYR A 387 -4.50 -26.96 -25.23
CA TYR A 387 -5.54 -26.00 -25.51
C TYR A 387 -5.77 -25.10 -24.30
N LEU A 388 -6.23 -23.90 -24.58
CA LEU A 388 -6.69 -22.92 -23.61
C LEU A 388 -8.11 -22.53 -24.00
N ALA A 389 -9.06 -22.79 -23.11
CA ALA A 389 -10.42 -22.30 -23.25
C ALA A 389 -10.50 -20.87 -22.70
N LEU A 390 -11.19 -19.99 -23.40
CA LEU A 390 -11.37 -18.59 -23.03
C LEU A 390 -12.81 -18.18 -23.30
N TYR A 391 -13.48 -17.64 -22.30
CA TYR A 391 -14.84 -17.14 -22.45
C TYR A 391 -14.90 -15.63 -22.31
N SER A 392 -15.60 -14.99 -23.24
CA SER A 392 -15.94 -13.56 -23.19
C SER A 392 -17.42 -13.37 -22.90
N GLY A 393 -17.72 -12.86 -21.70
CA GLY A 393 -19.07 -12.65 -21.22
C GLY A 393 -19.88 -11.65 -22.04
N TYR A 394 -19.31 -10.48 -22.32
CA TYR A 394 -20.00 -9.42 -23.07
C TYR A 394 -20.12 -9.70 -24.55
N GLU A 395 -19.22 -10.52 -25.11
CA GLU A 395 -19.35 -10.98 -26.49
C GLU A 395 -20.32 -12.16 -26.60
N GLY A 396 -20.41 -12.97 -25.54
CA GLY A 396 -21.14 -14.25 -25.52
C GLY A 396 -20.46 -15.29 -26.38
N LYS A 397 -19.12 -15.37 -26.32
CA LYS A 397 -18.35 -16.32 -27.13
C LYS A 397 -17.36 -17.11 -26.30
N LEU A 398 -17.25 -18.39 -26.64
CA LEU A 398 -16.24 -19.31 -26.12
C LEU A 398 -15.22 -19.57 -27.22
N TYR A 399 -13.95 -19.38 -26.89
CA TYR A 399 -12.81 -19.53 -27.78
C TYR A 399 -11.92 -20.67 -27.29
N PHE A 400 -11.41 -21.46 -28.23
CA PHE A 400 -10.40 -22.46 -27.97
C PHE A 400 -9.12 -22.10 -28.70
N TRP A 401 -8.07 -21.83 -27.93
CA TRP A 401 -6.75 -21.48 -28.44
C TRP A 401 -5.82 -22.66 -28.28
N GLN A 402 -5.11 -23.03 -29.34
CA GLN A 402 -4.05 -24.01 -29.28
C GLN A 402 -2.78 -23.35 -28.72
N THR A 403 -2.27 -23.91 -27.64
CA THR A 403 -1.05 -23.48 -26.95
C THR A 403 0.12 -24.24 -27.56
N SER A 404 0.66 -23.71 -28.66
CA SER A 404 1.72 -24.31 -29.47
C SER A 404 2.82 -25.00 -28.62
N SER A 405 3.00 -26.30 -28.83
CA SER A 405 4.13 -27.07 -28.29
C SER A 405 5.11 -27.54 -29.37
N ASN A 406 4.89 -27.19 -30.65
CA ASN A 406 5.73 -27.64 -31.77
C ASN A 406 6.00 -26.49 -32.74
N THR A 407 7.12 -25.80 -32.54
CA THR A 407 7.77 -25.02 -33.58
C THR A 407 9.23 -25.43 -33.64
N PHE A 408 9.57 -26.15 -34.70
CA PHE A 408 10.92 -26.58 -35.07
C PHE A 408 11.80 -25.41 -35.56
N PHE A 409 11.32 -24.16 -35.49
CA PHE A 409 12.05 -22.94 -35.84
C PHE A 409 11.57 -21.76 -34.97
N GLY A 410 12.49 -21.18 -34.19
CA GLY A 410 12.49 -19.79 -33.69
C GLY A 410 11.23 -19.24 -32.99
N SER A 411 11.27 -19.22 -31.66
CA SER A 411 10.54 -18.33 -30.72
C SER A 411 9.27 -17.60 -31.23
N SER A 412 8.10 -18.11 -30.87
CA SER A 412 7.04 -17.28 -30.32
C SER A 412 6.06 -18.14 -29.50
N ASN A 413 5.62 -17.63 -28.35
CA ASN A 413 4.47 -18.13 -27.61
C ASN A 413 3.17 -17.82 -28.38
N ALA A 414 3.10 -18.21 -29.66
CA ALA A 414 1.97 -17.92 -30.52
C ALA A 414 0.78 -18.79 -30.13
N LEU A 415 -0.33 -18.15 -29.81
CA LEU A 415 -1.63 -18.79 -29.63
C LEU A 415 -2.33 -18.85 -30.98
N HIS A 416 -2.74 -20.04 -31.41
CA HIS A 416 -3.49 -20.22 -32.65
C HIS A 416 -4.96 -20.50 -32.33
N LEU A 417 -5.89 -19.75 -32.93
CA LEU A 417 -7.31 -19.99 -32.71
C LEU A 417 -7.73 -21.32 -33.37
N SER A 418 -8.22 -22.27 -32.58
CA SER A 418 -8.68 -23.58 -33.05
C SER A 418 -10.16 -23.53 -33.44
N SER A 419 -11.01 -23.14 -32.49
CA SER A 419 -12.47 -23.14 -32.67
C SER A 419 -13.11 -22.04 -31.82
N LYS A 420 -14.34 -21.67 -32.19
CA LYS A 420 -15.16 -20.68 -31.46
C LYS A 420 -16.62 -21.08 -31.48
N TYR A 421 -17.33 -20.76 -30.41
CA TYR A 421 -18.75 -21.06 -30.23
C TYR A 421 -19.51 -19.81 -29.76
N ASP A 422 -20.71 -19.62 -30.30
CA ASP A 422 -21.65 -18.63 -29.78
C ASP A 422 -22.37 -19.20 -28.55
N VAL A 423 -22.40 -18.41 -27.50
CA VAL A 423 -22.82 -18.79 -26.15
C VAL A 423 -23.71 -17.66 -25.58
N GLN A 424 -24.32 -17.88 -24.43
CA GLN A 424 -25.15 -16.89 -23.76
C GLN A 424 -24.33 -15.63 -23.42
N ARG A 425 -24.81 -14.47 -23.88
CA ARG A 425 -24.25 -13.16 -23.52
C ARG A 425 -24.59 -12.80 -22.08
N LEU A 426 -23.61 -12.26 -21.35
CA LEU A 426 -23.85 -11.59 -20.08
C LEU A 426 -24.29 -10.15 -20.33
N ASP A 427 -25.24 -9.67 -19.54
CA ASP A 427 -25.61 -8.25 -19.57
C ASP A 427 -24.43 -7.39 -19.10
N ARG A 428 -24.22 -6.26 -19.79
CA ARG A 428 -23.17 -5.29 -19.46
C ARG A 428 -23.44 -4.56 -18.15
N SER A 429 -24.67 -4.61 -17.64
CA SER A 429 -25.03 -4.09 -16.31
C SER A 429 -24.45 -4.89 -15.14
N ILE A 430 -23.94 -6.10 -15.39
CA ILE A 430 -23.37 -6.97 -14.36
C ILE A 430 -22.01 -6.41 -13.92
N LEU A 431 -21.92 -6.08 -12.62
CA LEU A 431 -20.74 -5.50 -11.99
C LEU A 431 -19.57 -6.50 -11.83
N SER A 432 -19.86 -7.78 -11.53
CA SER A 432 -18.86 -8.84 -11.35
C SER A 432 -19.08 -10.03 -12.30
N PRO A 433 -18.84 -9.87 -13.62
CA PRO A 433 -19.09 -10.92 -14.60
C PRO A 433 -18.23 -12.18 -14.37
N MET A 434 -17.04 -12.04 -13.78
CA MET A 434 -16.13 -13.14 -13.47
C MET A 434 -16.68 -14.12 -12.42
N GLU A 435 -17.44 -13.63 -11.44
CA GLU A 435 -17.99 -14.49 -10.37
C GLU A 435 -19.12 -15.41 -10.87
N LYS A 436 -19.62 -15.18 -12.09
CA LYS A 436 -20.83 -15.84 -12.61
C LYS A 436 -20.56 -17.05 -13.47
N VAL A 437 -19.35 -17.18 -14.04
CA VAL A 437 -19.07 -18.23 -15.02
C VAL A 437 -17.72 -18.87 -14.76
N ASN A 438 -17.69 -20.20 -14.76
CA ASN A 438 -16.46 -20.97 -14.67
C ASN A 438 -16.34 -21.98 -15.82
N LEU A 439 -15.10 -22.28 -16.21
CA LEU A 439 -14.75 -23.30 -17.20
C LEU A 439 -14.04 -24.44 -16.49
N GLN A 440 -14.41 -25.67 -16.82
CA GLN A 440 -13.77 -26.86 -16.29
C GLN A 440 -13.60 -27.89 -17.40
N TRP A 441 -12.37 -28.35 -17.62
CA TRP A 441 -12.11 -29.45 -18.55
C TRP A 441 -12.57 -30.77 -17.94
N ILE A 442 -13.43 -31.50 -18.67
CA ILE A 442 -13.87 -32.84 -18.28
C ILE A 442 -12.83 -33.87 -18.75
N ASP A 443 -12.36 -33.70 -19.98
CA ASP A 443 -11.33 -34.53 -20.60
C ASP A 443 -10.42 -33.65 -21.50
N ARG A 444 -9.64 -34.24 -22.41
CA ARG A 444 -8.73 -33.49 -23.31
C ARG A 444 -9.43 -32.77 -24.47
N THR A 445 -10.71 -33.02 -24.65
CA THR A 445 -11.51 -32.61 -25.82
C THR A 445 -12.81 -31.90 -25.45
N HIS A 446 -13.27 -32.01 -24.20
CA HIS A 446 -14.52 -31.44 -23.74
C HIS A 446 -14.30 -30.45 -22.59
N VAL A 447 -14.93 -29.29 -22.72
CA VAL A 447 -15.00 -28.25 -21.68
C VAL A 447 -16.43 -28.08 -21.22
N LYS A 448 -16.62 -28.15 -19.91
CA LYS A 448 -17.83 -27.80 -19.22
C LYS A 448 -17.79 -26.31 -18.88
N MET A 449 -18.87 -25.62 -19.21
CA MET A 449 -19.11 -24.24 -18.81
C MET A 449 -20.26 -24.23 -17.82
N CYS A 450 -20.04 -23.63 -16.65
CA CYS A 450 -21.01 -23.56 -15.56
C CYS A 450 -21.38 -22.11 -15.29
N TRP A 451 -22.67 -21.79 -15.29
CA TRP A 451 -23.19 -20.49 -14.87
C TRP A 451 -23.75 -20.61 -13.45
N TYR A 452 -23.23 -19.82 -12.51
CA TYR A 452 -23.61 -19.91 -11.10
C TYR A 452 -25.06 -19.44 -10.84
N ASP A 453 -25.52 -18.40 -11.55
CA ASP A 453 -26.86 -17.83 -11.35
C ASP A 453 -27.97 -18.78 -11.82
N ASP A 454 -27.80 -19.42 -12.97
CA ASP A 454 -28.86 -20.20 -13.61
C ASP A 454 -28.75 -21.72 -13.38
N LYS A 455 -27.67 -22.18 -12.71
CA LYS A 455 -27.28 -23.61 -12.64
C LYS A 455 -27.28 -24.29 -14.01
N ILE A 456 -27.06 -23.53 -15.07
CA ILE A 456 -26.94 -24.05 -16.42
C ILE A 456 -25.55 -24.61 -16.58
N GLU A 457 -25.47 -25.79 -17.17
CA GLU A 457 -24.22 -26.44 -17.52
C GLU A 457 -24.28 -26.80 -19.01
N LYS A 458 -23.27 -26.40 -19.76
CA LYS A 458 -23.14 -26.77 -21.18
C LYS A 458 -21.75 -27.33 -21.43
N THR A 459 -21.70 -28.38 -22.25
CA THR A 459 -20.43 -29.02 -22.64
C THR A 459 -20.15 -28.71 -24.09
N PHE A 460 -18.91 -28.29 -24.36
CA PHE A 460 -18.42 -27.95 -25.68
C PHE A 460 -17.25 -28.87 -26.03
N LYS A 461 -17.18 -29.28 -27.29
CA LYS A 461 -16.04 -30.04 -27.83
C LYS A 461 -15.07 -29.07 -28.49
N VAL A 462 -13.77 -29.27 -28.27
CA VAL A 462 -12.69 -28.40 -28.77
C VAL A 462 -12.38 -28.65 -30.24
#